data_AF-A0A7R9QWF8-F1
#
_entry.id   AF-A0A7R9QWF8-F1
#
_cell.length_a   1.000
_cell.length_b   1.000
_cell.length_c   1.000
_cell.angle_alpha   90.00
_cell.angle_beta   90.00
_cell.angle_gamma   90.00
#
_symmetry.space_group_name_H-M   'P 1'
#
loop_
_entity.id
_entity.type
_entity.pdbx_description
1 polymer ?
#
loop_
_entity_poly.entity_id
_entity_poly.type
_entity_poly.pdbx_seq_one_letter_code
_entity_poly.pdbx_strand_id
1 'polypeptide(L)'
;MTGIAPKVSLIMSQSVSYLKALSQVFWSEKVWIPPNTTWAQYEDNYRHFNDIYYSLITAVLLIGVRLTLERYIYAPIGIYLGLRPNHGKSPPHNPLLDTAFRASKAKFSHKQIQGLAKQLDWSERQVQRWVRLKSAQNRPTVLSKFTESAWRCNFYFVSFVYGVYVLWDTISSGEWFYYNFETAFYLALLFSQFFDVQRKDFWAMFVHHVVTL
;
A
#
# COMPACT_ATOMS: atom_id res chain seq x y z
N MET A 1 -45.31 -19.81 25.85
CA MET A 1 -44.05 -19.60 25.09
C MET A 1 -43.49 -18.20 25.34
N THR A 2 -43.12 -17.84 26.58
CA THR A 2 -42.78 -16.43 26.95
C THR A 2 -41.57 -16.29 27.90
N GLY A 3 -40.67 -17.28 27.96
CA GLY A 3 -39.57 -17.30 28.95
C GLY A 3 -38.15 -16.97 28.44
N ILE A 4 -37.93 -16.86 27.12
CA ILE A 4 -36.57 -16.79 26.54
C ILE A 4 -36.09 -15.35 26.32
N ALA A 5 -36.99 -14.42 25.95
CA ALA A 5 -36.67 -13.01 25.70
C ALA A 5 -36.02 -12.24 26.87
N PRO A 6 -36.46 -12.38 28.15
CA PRO A 6 -35.91 -11.58 29.25
C PRO A 6 -34.51 -12.05 29.70
N LYS A 7 -34.14 -13.30 29.43
CA LYS A 7 -32.82 -13.84 29.80
C LYS A 7 -31.74 -13.41 28.82
N VAL A 8 -32.09 -13.33 27.53
CA VAL A 8 -31.21 -12.81 26.48
C VAL A 8 -30.97 -11.30 26.65
N SER A 9 -31.99 -10.52 27.01
CA SER A 9 -31.83 -9.08 27.27
C SER A 9 -30.96 -8.79 28.49
N LEU A 10 -31.04 -9.61 29.54
CA LEU A 10 -30.18 -9.51 30.73
C LEU A 10 -28.72 -9.84 30.41
N ILE A 11 -28.46 -10.89 29.63
CA ILE A 11 -27.10 -11.26 29.22
C ILE A 11 -26.50 -10.17 28.32
N MET A 12 -27.29 -9.62 27.40
CA MET A 12 -26.88 -8.51 26.54
C MET A 12 -26.57 -7.25 27.35
N SER A 13 -27.41 -6.87 28.32
CA SER A 13 -27.16 -5.67 29.14
C SER A 13 -25.94 -5.82 30.03
N GLN A 14 -25.70 -7.02 30.57
CA GLN A 14 -24.52 -7.31 31.38
C GLN A 14 -23.24 -7.35 30.53
N SER A 15 -23.32 -7.87 29.30
CA SER A 15 -22.20 -7.84 28.36
C SER A 15 -21.84 -6.41 27.95
N VAL A 16 -22.85 -5.57 27.68
CA VAL A 16 -22.66 -4.14 27.38
C VAL A 16 -22.08 -3.39 28.58
N SER A 17 -22.45 -3.73 29.81
CA SER A 17 -21.89 -3.09 31.00
C SER A 17 -20.42 -3.46 31.22
N TYR A 18 -20.04 -4.73 31.01
CA TYR A 18 -18.63 -5.14 31.05
C TYR A 18 -17.79 -4.45 29.97
N LEU A 19 -18.31 -4.34 28.74
CA LEU A 19 -17.62 -3.62 27.66
C LEU A 19 -17.44 -2.14 27.98
N LYS A 20 -18.44 -1.49 28.58
CA LYS A 20 -18.33 -0.09 29.04
C LYS A 20 -17.29 0.06 30.15
N ALA A 21 -17.26 -0.86 31.12
CA ALA A 21 -16.27 -0.83 32.19
C ALA A 21 -14.85 -1.01 31.65
N LEU A 22 -14.63 -1.97 30.74
CA LEU A 22 -13.35 -2.16 30.07
C LEU A 22 -12.94 -0.92 29.27
N SER A 23 -13.89 -0.34 28.52
CA SER A 23 -13.67 0.90 27.78
C SER A 23 -13.27 2.06 28.70
N GLN A 24 -13.93 2.24 29.84
CA GLN A 24 -13.58 3.29 30.81
C GLN A 24 -12.21 3.10 31.44
N VAL A 25 -11.82 1.86 31.76
CA VAL A 25 -10.48 1.56 32.27
C VAL A 25 -9.43 1.81 31.18
N PHE A 26 -9.69 1.32 29.97
CA PHE A 26 -8.79 1.48 28.83
C PHE A 26 -8.59 2.95 28.48
N TRP A 27 -9.65 3.75 28.37
CA TRP A 27 -9.59 5.19 28.06
C TRP A 27 -9.34 6.09 29.29
N SER A 28 -8.94 5.51 30.43
CA SER A 28 -8.58 6.32 31.59
C SER A 28 -7.30 7.11 31.33
N GLU A 29 -7.24 8.35 31.82
CA GLU A 29 -6.09 9.25 31.63
C GLU A 29 -4.78 8.60 32.10
N LYS A 30 -4.83 7.81 33.16
CA LYS A 30 -3.68 7.11 33.74
C LYS A 30 -2.98 6.14 32.77
N VAL A 31 -3.69 5.60 31.79
CA VAL A 31 -3.13 4.62 30.84
C VAL A 31 -2.37 5.31 29.70
N TRP A 32 -2.91 6.43 29.19
CA TRP A 32 -2.43 7.06 27.96
C TRP A 32 -1.67 8.36 28.17
N ILE A 33 -1.93 9.05 29.27
CA ILE A 33 -1.51 10.42 29.48
C ILE A 33 -0.47 10.50 30.60
N PRO A 34 0.61 11.29 30.44
CA PRO A 34 1.58 11.51 31.50
C PRO A 34 0.97 12.22 32.72
N PRO A 35 1.52 12.00 33.93
CA PRO A 35 1.00 12.59 35.16
C PRO A 35 0.96 14.12 35.07
N ASN A 36 -0.14 14.73 35.53
CA ASN A 36 -0.47 16.17 35.50
C ASN A 36 -1.03 16.74 34.18
N THR A 37 -1.46 15.88 33.25
CA THR A 37 -2.18 16.31 32.04
C THR A 37 -3.53 15.59 31.93
N THR A 38 -4.53 16.21 31.31
CA THR A 38 -5.91 15.69 31.19
C THR A 38 -6.39 15.73 29.75
N TRP A 39 -7.42 14.95 29.39
CA TRP A 39 -8.00 14.98 28.04
C TRP A 39 -8.50 16.39 27.62
N ALA A 40 -8.87 17.24 28.59
CA ALA A 40 -9.35 18.59 28.34
C ALA A 40 -8.29 19.53 27.73
N GLN A 41 -7.00 19.29 27.98
CA GLN A 41 -5.92 20.07 27.35
C GLN A 41 -5.78 19.77 25.86
N TYR A 42 -6.33 18.63 25.46
CA TYR A 42 -6.26 18.07 24.14
C TYR A 42 -7.52 18.43 23.32
N GLU A 43 -8.72 18.45 23.93
CA GLU A 43 -9.99 18.72 23.24
C GLU A 43 -10.04 19.97 22.33
N ASP A 44 -9.36 21.07 22.67
CA ASP A 44 -9.40 22.32 21.88
C ASP A 44 -8.34 22.40 20.76
N ASN A 45 -7.33 21.53 20.75
CA ASN A 45 -6.15 21.66 19.88
C ASN A 45 -5.95 20.54 18.85
N TYR A 46 -6.76 19.47 18.83
CA TYR A 46 -6.61 18.43 17.80
C TYR A 46 -7.27 18.83 16.48
N ARG A 47 -6.39 19.17 15.54
CA ARG A 47 -6.43 18.84 14.11
C ARG A 47 -7.83 18.68 13.55
N HIS A 48 -8.37 19.79 13.09
CA HIS A 48 -9.62 19.81 12.33
C HIS A 48 -9.54 18.84 11.14
N PHE A 49 -10.69 18.33 10.70
CA PHE A 49 -10.80 17.50 9.48
C PHE A 49 -10.13 18.15 8.24
N ASN A 50 -9.99 19.48 8.27
CA ASN A 50 -9.26 20.27 7.28
C ASN A 50 -7.77 19.89 7.15
N ASP A 51 -7.14 19.27 8.15
CA ASP A 51 -5.75 18.86 8.09
C ASP A 51 -5.51 17.73 7.08
N ILE A 52 -6.53 16.89 6.83
CA ILE A 52 -6.50 15.85 5.80
C ILE A 52 -6.34 16.49 4.40
N TYR A 53 -6.91 17.67 4.18
CA TYR A 53 -6.76 18.37 2.89
C TYR A 53 -5.30 18.75 2.62
N TYR A 54 -4.59 19.25 3.64
CA TYR A 54 -3.16 19.54 3.52
C TYR A 54 -2.34 18.27 3.31
N SER A 55 -2.71 17.16 3.95
CA SER A 55 -2.07 15.86 3.74
C SER A 55 -2.31 15.33 2.32
N LEU A 56 -3.48 15.56 1.72
CA LEU A 56 -3.77 15.19 0.33
C LEU A 56 -2.90 15.97 -0.66
N ILE A 57 -2.75 17.28 -0.49
CA ILE A 57 -1.85 18.10 -1.32
C ILE A 57 -0.42 17.59 -1.17
N THR A 58 0.01 17.37 0.08
CA THR A 58 1.35 16.85 0.39
C THR A 58 1.56 15.46 -0.23
N ALA A 59 0.54 14.60 -0.27
CA ALA A 59 0.60 13.28 -0.88
C ALA A 59 0.83 13.36 -2.40
N VAL A 60 0.15 14.28 -3.09
CA VAL A 60 0.37 14.51 -4.53
C VAL A 60 1.80 15.00 -4.79
N LEU A 61 2.31 15.92 -3.96
CA LEU A 61 3.70 16.37 -4.05
C LEU A 61 4.68 15.21 -3.81
N LEU A 62 4.44 14.37 -2.80
CA LEU A 62 5.25 13.18 -2.52
C LEU A 62 5.25 12.18 -3.67
N ILE A 63 4.13 11.98 -4.37
CA ILE A 63 4.07 11.16 -5.58
C ILE A 63 4.96 11.79 -6.67
N GLY A 64 4.90 13.10 -6.87
CA GLY A 64 5.78 13.82 -7.79
C GLY A 64 7.26 13.62 -7.46
N VAL A 65 7.64 13.81 -6.19
CA VAL A 65 9.00 13.59 -5.68
C VAL A 65 9.42 12.14 -5.92
N ARG A 66 8.58 11.17 -5.57
CA ARG A 66 8.83 9.74 -5.83
C ARG A 66 9.18 9.49 -7.30
N LEU A 67 8.33 9.96 -8.22
CA LEU A 67 8.51 9.74 -9.66
C LEU A 67 9.81 10.38 -10.18
N THR A 68 10.18 11.55 -9.67
CA THR A 68 11.44 12.21 -10.03
C THR A 68 12.66 11.47 -9.49
N LEU A 69 12.67 11.07 -8.22
CA LEU A 69 13.79 10.34 -7.62
C LEU A 69 13.95 8.95 -8.25
N GLU A 70 12.86 8.22 -8.47
CA GLU A 70 12.89 6.93 -9.15
C GLU A 70 13.52 7.05 -10.54
N ARG A 71 13.12 8.05 -11.32
CA ARG A 71 13.60 8.23 -12.71
C ARG A 71 15.02 8.76 -12.81
N TYR A 72 15.37 9.76 -12.00
CA TYR A 72 16.62 10.52 -12.17
C TYR A 72 17.74 10.11 -11.21
N ILE A 73 17.43 9.41 -10.11
CA ILE A 73 18.43 9.03 -9.11
C ILE A 73 18.49 7.51 -8.96
N TYR A 74 17.39 6.87 -8.55
CA TYR A 74 17.41 5.45 -8.20
C TYR A 74 17.59 4.55 -9.41
N ALA A 75 16.90 4.79 -10.53
CA ALA A 75 17.07 3.96 -11.72
C ALA A 75 18.51 4.04 -12.29
N PRO A 76 19.13 5.23 -12.46
CA PRO A 76 20.53 5.33 -12.87
C PRO A 76 21.50 4.61 -11.92
N ILE A 77 21.32 4.75 -10.60
CA ILE A 77 22.13 4.04 -9.60
C ILE A 77 21.97 2.52 -9.77
N GLY A 78 20.74 2.03 -9.92
CA GLY A 78 20.49 0.61 -10.13
C GLY A 78 21.15 0.08 -11.40
N ILE A 79 21.08 0.83 -12.50
CA ILE A 79 21.76 0.47 -13.76
C ILE A 79 23.27 0.47 -13.60
N TYR A 80 23.83 1.46 -12.89
CA TYR A 80 25.26 1.52 -12.57
C TYR A 80 25.72 0.31 -11.75
N LEU A 81 24.87 -0.19 -10.84
CA LEU A 81 25.10 -1.43 -10.08
C LEU A 81 24.85 -2.72 -10.90
N GLY A 82 24.57 -2.60 -12.20
CA GLY A 82 24.38 -3.72 -13.11
C GLY A 82 22.97 -4.29 -13.19
N LEU A 83 21.96 -3.62 -12.60
CA LEU A 83 20.56 -4.03 -12.70
C LEU A 83 20.01 -3.75 -14.11
N ARG A 84 19.33 -4.74 -14.69
CA ARG A 84 18.78 -4.62 -16.03
C ARG A 84 17.39 -3.96 -16.00
N PRO A 85 17.14 -2.90 -16.80
CA PRO A 85 15.87 -2.20 -16.84
C PRO A 85 14.78 -2.99 -17.58
N ASN A 86 15.17 -3.89 -18.49
CA ASN A 86 14.26 -4.63 -19.33
C ASN A 86 14.29 -6.13 -19.00
N HIS A 87 13.13 -6.75 -19.16
CA HIS A 87 13.06 -8.20 -19.33
C HIS A 87 13.82 -8.60 -20.60
N GLY A 88 14.24 -9.87 -20.69
CA GLY A 88 14.94 -10.39 -21.87
C GLY A 88 14.12 -10.32 -23.16
N LYS A 89 14.44 -11.18 -24.13
CA LYS A 89 13.83 -11.14 -25.48
C LYS A 89 12.30 -11.10 -25.44
N SER A 90 11.72 -10.12 -26.14
CA SER A 90 10.28 -10.03 -26.33
C SER A 90 9.77 -11.15 -27.22
N PRO A 91 8.58 -11.72 -26.93
CA PRO A 91 7.96 -12.63 -27.88
C PRO A 91 7.62 -11.88 -29.19
N PRO A 92 7.55 -12.59 -30.33
CA PRO A 92 7.09 -12.02 -31.59
C PRO A 92 5.71 -11.38 -31.45
N HIS A 93 5.50 -10.23 -32.09
CA HIS A 93 4.19 -9.59 -32.06
C HIS A 93 3.17 -10.45 -32.82
N ASN A 94 2.05 -10.77 -32.17
CA ASN A 94 0.98 -11.52 -32.76
C ASN A 94 -0.37 -11.08 -32.14
N PRO A 95 -1.23 -10.39 -32.89
CA PRO A 95 -2.45 -9.81 -32.36
C PRO A 95 -3.44 -10.87 -31.84
N LEU A 96 -3.48 -12.06 -32.45
CA LEU A 96 -4.34 -13.17 -31.99
C LEU A 96 -3.87 -13.72 -30.64
N LEU A 97 -2.56 -13.85 -30.44
CA LEU A 97 -2.01 -14.28 -29.15
C LEU A 97 -2.14 -13.19 -28.08
N ASP A 98 -1.95 -11.91 -28.44
CA ASP A 98 -2.09 -10.79 -27.51
C ASP A 98 -3.55 -10.65 -27.02
N THR A 99 -4.54 -10.81 -27.91
CA THR A 99 -5.97 -10.81 -27.55
C THR A 99 -6.34 -12.02 -26.71
N ALA A 100 -5.92 -13.22 -27.11
CA ALA A 100 -6.14 -14.45 -26.33
C ALA A 100 -5.47 -14.38 -24.95
N PHE A 101 -4.30 -13.75 -24.84
CA PHE A 101 -3.57 -13.59 -23.60
C PHE A 101 -4.26 -12.67 -22.60
N ARG A 102 -4.83 -11.56 -23.09
CA ARG A 102 -5.67 -10.66 -22.29
C ARG A 102 -6.94 -11.36 -21.81
N ALA A 103 -7.63 -12.08 -22.69
CA ALA A 103 -8.86 -12.79 -22.36
C ALA A 103 -8.67 -13.91 -21.31
N SER A 104 -7.58 -14.66 -21.41
CA SER A 104 -7.28 -15.80 -20.53
C SER A 104 -6.50 -15.44 -19.26
N LYS A 105 -6.22 -14.15 -19.01
CA LYS A 105 -5.39 -13.67 -17.90
C LYS A 105 -4.05 -14.44 -17.77
N ALA A 106 -3.39 -14.66 -18.91
CA ALA A 106 -2.13 -15.41 -19.01
C ALA A 106 -2.19 -16.91 -18.60
N LYS A 107 -3.38 -17.50 -18.42
CA LYS A 107 -3.57 -18.91 -18.07
C LYS A 107 -4.27 -19.66 -19.22
N PHE A 108 -3.50 -20.33 -20.05
CA PHE A 108 -4.02 -21.00 -21.25
C PHE A 108 -4.31 -22.47 -20.91
N SER A 109 -5.52 -22.92 -21.23
CA SER A 109 -5.88 -24.34 -21.20
C SER A 109 -5.25 -25.09 -22.38
N HIS A 110 -5.02 -26.39 -22.23
CA HIS A 110 -4.45 -27.24 -23.28
C HIS A 110 -5.23 -27.15 -24.61
N LYS A 111 -6.57 -27.16 -24.54
CA LYS A 111 -7.44 -27.02 -25.73
C LYS A 111 -7.27 -25.66 -26.43
N GLN A 112 -7.06 -24.59 -25.66
CA GLN A 112 -6.82 -23.26 -26.22
C GLN A 112 -5.46 -23.18 -26.92
N ILE A 113 -4.43 -23.80 -26.33
CA ILE A 113 -3.10 -23.90 -26.96
C ILE A 113 -3.19 -24.64 -28.29
N GLN A 114 -3.93 -25.75 -28.35
CA GLN A 114 -4.15 -26.52 -29.57
C GLN A 114 -4.90 -25.74 -30.65
N GLY A 115 -5.97 -25.04 -30.27
CA GLY A 115 -6.73 -24.20 -31.19
C GLY A 115 -5.88 -23.08 -31.79
N LEU A 116 -5.10 -22.38 -30.93
CA LEU A 116 -4.22 -21.30 -31.36
C LEU A 116 -3.05 -21.80 -32.21
N ALA A 117 -2.47 -22.95 -31.86
CA ALA A 117 -1.44 -23.62 -32.65
C ALA A 117 -1.94 -23.88 -34.09
N LYS A 118 -3.16 -24.42 -34.22
CA LYS A 118 -3.78 -24.69 -35.52
C LYS A 118 -4.11 -23.41 -36.31
N GLN A 119 -4.59 -22.35 -35.65
CA GLN A 119 -4.92 -21.08 -36.32
C GLN A 119 -3.69 -20.34 -36.84
N LEU A 120 -2.56 -20.45 -36.15
CA LEU A 120 -1.34 -19.70 -36.42
C LEU A 120 -0.31 -20.51 -37.23
N ASP A 121 -0.62 -21.76 -37.54
CA ASP A 121 0.32 -22.74 -38.10
C ASP A 121 1.61 -22.85 -37.26
N TRP A 122 1.45 -22.83 -35.93
CA TRP A 122 2.54 -22.94 -34.97
C TRP A 122 2.47 -24.28 -34.26
N SER A 123 3.62 -24.78 -33.81
CA SER A 123 3.64 -25.87 -32.85
C SER A 123 3.07 -25.43 -31.50
N GLU A 124 2.44 -26.36 -30.77
CA GLU A 124 1.98 -26.11 -29.39
C GLU A 124 3.10 -25.57 -28.50
N ARG A 125 4.35 -26.05 -28.71
CA ARG A 125 5.54 -25.58 -27.99
C ARG A 125 5.87 -24.12 -28.27
N GLN A 126 5.70 -23.63 -29.50
CA GLN A 126 5.91 -22.21 -29.84
C GLN A 126 4.87 -21.33 -29.14
N VAL A 127 3.61 -21.74 -29.10
CA VAL A 127 2.55 -21.04 -28.38
C VAL A 127 2.84 -21.01 -26.87
N GLN A 128 3.20 -22.15 -26.28
CA GLN A 128 3.59 -22.22 -24.86
C GLN A 128 4.79 -21.32 -24.54
N ARG A 129 5.83 -21.33 -25.40
CA ARG A 129 7.00 -20.48 -25.24
C ARG A 129 6.63 -19.00 -25.31
N TRP A 130 5.78 -18.63 -26.27
CA TRP A 130 5.27 -17.27 -26.41
C TRP A 130 4.54 -16.81 -25.13
N VAL A 131 3.64 -17.64 -24.59
CA VAL A 131 2.90 -17.35 -23.35
C VAL A 131 3.85 -17.19 -22.17
N ARG A 132 4.88 -18.05 -22.04
CA ARG A 132 5.89 -17.96 -20.98
C ARG A 132 6.71 -16.67 -21.09
N LEU A 133 7.16 -16.30 -22.29
CA LEU A 133 7.90 -15.07 -22.53
C LEU A 133 7.06 -13.82 -22.23
N LYS A 134 5.82 -13.77 -22.72
CA LYS A 134 4.89 -12.67 -22.44
C LYS A 134 4.56 -12.55 -20.95
N SER A 135 4.33 -13.68 -20.28
CA SER A 135 4.12 -13.72 -18.83
C SER A 135 5.33 -13.25 -18.04
N ALA A 136 6.54 -13.56 -18.50
CA ALA A 136 7.77 -13.11 -17.86
C ALA A 136 8.00 -11.60 -18.03
N GLN A 137 7.54 -11.00 -19.13
CA GLN A 137 7.59 -9.54 -19.34
C GLN A 137 6.65 -8.75 -18.44
N ASN A 138 5.50 -9.31 -18.06
CA ASN A 138 4.54 -8.63 -17.19
C ASN A 138 4.94 -8.69 -15.71
N ARG A 139 6.06 -9.34 -15.36
CA ARG A 139 6.55 -9.36 -13.97
C ARG A 139 7.34 -8.09 -13.70
N PRO A 140 7.41 -7.59 -12.46
CA PRO A 140 8.34 -6.50 -12.12
C PRO A 140 9.79 -6.89 -12.40
N THR A 141 10.61 -5.95 -12.87
CA THR A 141 12.07 -6.15 -13.00
C THR A 141 12.76 -6.08 -11.65
N VAL A 142 14.01 -6.54 -11.58
CA VAL A 142 14.83 -6.34 -10.37
C VAL A 142 15.09 -4.84 -10.17
N LEU A 143 15.29 -4.10 -11.26
CA LEU A 143 15.45 -2.64 -11.19
C LEU A 143 14.21 -1.96 -10.61
N SER A 144 12.99 -2.31 -11.05
CA SER A 144 11.77 -1.70 -10.52
C SER A 144 11.58 -1.99 -9.04
N LYS A 145 11.92 -3.20 -8.58
CA LYS A 145 11.89 -3.54 -7.15
C LYS A 145 12.94 -2.76 -6.36
N PHE A 146 14.15 -2.60 -6.92
CA PHE A 146 15.21 -1.83 -6.31
C PHE A 146 14.80 -0.36 -6.12
N THR A 147 14.26 0.29 -7.16
CA THR A 147 13.83 1.68 -7.07
C THR A 147 12.67 1.86 -6.08
N GLU A 148 11.72 0.92 -6.06
CA GLU A 148 10.61 0.90 -5.10
C GLU A 148 11.10 0.74 -3.65
N SER A 149 12.09 -0.13 -3.41
CA SER A 149 12.73 -0.30 -2.11
C SER A 149 13.58 0.90 -1.70
N ALA A 150 14.31 1.50 -2.64
CA ALA A 150 15.15 2.68 -2.40
C ALA A 150 14.30 3.88 -1.99
N TRP A 151 13.17 4.12 -2.67
CA TRP A 151 12.21 5.16 -2.29
C TRP A 151 11.70 4.98 -0.86
N ARG A 152 11.23 3.77 -0.50
CA ARG A 152 10.75 3.50 0.86
C ARG A 152 11.85 3.65 1.91
N CYS A 153 13.03 3.12 1.64
CA CYS A 153 14.18 3.26 2.54
C CYS A 153 14.54 4.73 2.77
N ASN A 154 14.60 5.52 1.69
CA ASN A 154 14.87 6.95 1.78
C ASN A 154 13.80 7.69 2.58
N PHE A 155 12.52 7.44 2.29
CA PHE A 155 11.40 8.05 3.02
C PHE A 155 11.47 7.74 4.52
N TYR A 156 11.57 6.45 4.89
CA TYR A 156 11.62 6.04 6.30
C TYR A 156 12.85 6.57 7.02
N PHE A 157 13.99 6.67 6.34
CA PHE A 157 15.20 7.26 6.92
C PHE A 157 15.01 8.76 7.22
N VAL A 158 14.47 9.52 6.27
CA VAL A 158 14.19 10.95 6.46
C VAL A 158 13.14 11.16 7.55
N SER A 159 12.05 10.38 7.54
CA SER A 159 11.03 10.38 8.58
C SER A 159 11.61 10.10 9.96
N PHE A 160 12.46 9.07 10.09
CA PHE A 160 13.10 8.73 11.36
C PHE A 160 13.97 9.88 11.90
N VAL A 161 14.84 10.46 11.05
CA VAL A 161 15.69 11.59 11.45
C VAL A 161 14.84 12.81 11.84
N TYR A 162 13.79 13.09 11.08
CA TYR A 162 12.88 14.19 11.37
C TYR A 162 12.09 13.96 12.66
N GLY A 163 11.65 12.73 12.92
CA GLY A 163 10.99 12.35 14.16
C GLY A 163 11.89 12.52 15.39
N VAL A 164 13.18 12.13 15.29
CA VAL A 164 14.17 12.38 16.35
C VAL A 164 14.39 13.88 16.57
N TYR A 165 14.44 14.67 15.50
CA TYR A 165 14.57 16.12 15.58
C TYR A 165 13.37 16.76 16.29
N VAL A 166 12.14 16.42 15.88
CA VAL A 166 10.90 16.95 16.48
C VAL A 166 10.74 16.51 17.94
N LEU A 167 11.23 15.32 18.30
CA LEU A 167 11.24 14.88 19.70
C LEU A 167 12.23 15.66 20.57
N TRP A 168 13.33 16.12 19.97
CA TRP A 168 14.37 16.87 20.67
C TRP A 168 14.04 18.36 20.84
N ASP A 169 13.42 18.98 19.83
CA ASP A 169 12.99 20.38 19.85
C ASP A 169 11.60 20.48 20.51
N THR A 170 11.52 21.07 21.70
CA THR A 170 10.33 21.08 22.58
C THR A 170 9.01 21.23 21.82
N ILE A 171 8.22 20.15 21.87
CA ILE A 171 6.91 19.88 21.26
C ILE A 171 6.02 21.14 21.20
N SER A 172 5.95 21.81 20.05
CA SER A 172 4.74 22.55 19.65
C SER A 172 4.69 22.88 18.15
N SER A 173 5.82 23.20 17.51
CA SER A 173 5.82 23.70 16.13
C SER A 173 6.02 22.62 15.06
N GLY A 174 6.89 21.62 15.31
CA GLY A 174 7.24 20.59 14.31
C GLY A 174 6.31 19.38 14.24
N GLU A 175 5.51 19.17 15.29
CA GLU A 175 4.62 18.00 15.42
C GLU A 175 3.56 17.98 14.31
N TRP A 176 2.96 19.14 14.00
CA TRP A 176 1.96 19.21 12.95
C TRP A 176 2.49 18.71 11.61
N PHE A 177 3.66 19.21 11.21
CA PHE A 177 4.34 18.84 9.96
C PHE A 177 4.74 17.37 9.94
N TYR A 178 5.22 16.82 11.05
CA TYR A 178 5.60 15.40 11.16
C TYR A 178 4.42 14.48 10.84
N TYR A 179 3.31 14.65 11.55
CA TYR A 179 2.12 13.83 11.29
C TYR A 179 1.50 14.11 9.92
N ASN A 180 1.48 15.37 9.44
CA ASN A 180 1.01 15.66 8.09
C ASN A 180 1.85 14.93 7.02
N PHE A 181 3.17 14.87 7.19
CA PHE A 181 4.08 14.19 6.27
C PHE A 181 3.90 12.67 6.30
N GLU A 182 3.73 12.08 7.49
CA GLU A 182 3.40 10.66 7.65
C GLU A 182 2.06 10.33 6.98
N THR A 183 0.97 11.02 7.35
CA THR A 183 -0.36 10.81 6.78
C THR A 183 -0.35 10.97 5.26
N ALA A 184 0.35 11.99 4.74
CA ALA A 184 0.53 12.19 3.31
C ALA A 184 1.23 11.02 2.61
N PHE A 185 2.22 10.40 3.26
CA PHE A 185 2.89 9.23 2.70
C PHE A 185 1.99 8.01 2.67
N TYR A 186 1.22 7.75 3.72
CA TYR A 186 0.22 6.67 3.73
C TYR A 186 -0.87 6.89 2.68
N LEU A 187 -1.34 8.13 2.50
CA LEU A 187 -2.25 8.49 1.40
C LEU A 187 -1.60 8.26 0.04
N ALA A 188 -0.34 8.67 -0.14
CA ALA A 188 0.41 8.45 -1.38
C ALA A 188 0.56 6.95 -1.70
N LEU A 189 0.83 6.11 -0.70
CA LEU A 189 0.85 4.65 -0.84
C LEU A 189 -0.54 4.09 -1.21
N LEU A 190 -1.60 4.56 -0.53
CA LEU A 190 -2.97 4.14 -0.80
C LEU A 190 -3.38 4.41 -2.25
N PHE A 191 -3.07 5.59 -2.79
CA PHE A 191 -3.37 5.95 -4.18
C PHE A 191 -2.46 5.25 -5.19
N SER A 192 -1.15 5.23 -4.94
CA SER A 192 -0.18 4.64 -5.89
C SER A 192 -0.29 3.13 -5.99
N GLN A 193 -0.82 2.44 -4.97
CA GLN A 193 -0.98 1.00 -4.94
C GLN A 193 -1.82 0.44 -6.13
N PHE A 194 -2.72 1.23 -6.72
CA PHE A 194 -3.49 0.82 -7.90
C PHE A 194 -2.70 0.85 -9.22
N PHE A 195 -1.66 1.68 -9.30
CA PHE A 195 -0.81 1.87 -10.47
C PHE A 195 0.51 1.11 -10.34
N ASP A 196 0.93 0.84 -9.11
CA ASP A 196 2.08 0.00 -8.79
C ASP A 196 1.82 -1.48 -9.11
N VAL A 197 2.90 -2.25 -9.12
CA VAL A 197 2.85 -3.68 -9.40
C VAL A 197 2.03 -4.40 -8.34
N GLN A 198 0.86 -4.91 -8.74
CA GLN A 198 -0.01 -5.64 -7.83
C GLN A 198 0.65 -6.92 -7.32
N ARG A 199 0.81 -6.98 -6.00
CA ARG A 199 1.31 -8.15 -5.29
C ARG A 199 0.15 -9.07 -4.87
N LYS A 200 0.46 -10.29 -4.45
CA LYS A 200 -0.56 -11.30 -4.07
C LYS A 200 -1.35 -10.88 -2.82
N ASP A 201 -0.73 -10.07 -1.97
CA ASP A 201 -1.21 -9.50 -0.72
C ASP A 201 -1.90 -8.13 -0.90
N PHE A 202 -2.30 -7.78 -2.13
CA PHE A 202 -2.90 -6.48 -2.45
C PHE A 202 -3.99 -6.04 -1.47
N TRP A 203 -5.01 -6.87 -1.22
CA TRP A 203 -6.12 -6.49 -0.36
C TRP A 203 -5.73 -6.36 1.11
N ALA A 204 -4.81 -7.20 1.59
CA ALA A 204 -4.31 -7.10 2.96
C ALA A 204 -3.54 -5.78 3.16
N MET A 205 -2.68 -5.43 2.21
CA MET A 205 -1.95 -4.15 2.25
C MET A 205 -2.87 -2.95 2.08
N PHE A 206 -3.89 -3.03 1.22
CA PHE A 206 -4.85 -1.95 1.04
C PHE A 206 -5.61 -1.67 2.35
N VAL A 207 -6.15 -2.71 2.98
CA VAL A 207 -6.84 -2.58 4.28
C VAL A 207 -5.88 -2.09 5.36
N HIS A 208 -4.63 -2.57 5.38
CA HIS A 208 -3.61 -2.06 6.30
C HIS A 208 -3.43 -0.54 6.17
N HIS A 209 -3.22 -0.02 4.96
CA HIS A 209 -3.05 1.42 4.74
C HIS A 209 -4.31 2.22 5.14
N VAL A 210 -5.51 1.68 4.91
CA VAL A 210 -6.77 2.31 5.34
C VAL A 210 -6.89 2.36 6.86
N VAL A 211 -6.46 1.32 7.57
CA VAL A 211 -6.53 1.26 9.04
C VAL A 211 -5.46 2.11 9.72
N THR A 212 -4.32 2.33 9.07
CA THR A 212 -3.23 3.16 9.60
C THR A 212 -3.43 4.67 9.39
N LEU A 213 -4.36 5.06 8.52
CA LEU A 213 -4.75 6.46 8.27
C LEU A 213 -5.78 6.93 9.30
#